data_AF-A0A8T2MLF0-F1
#
_entry.id   AF-A0A8T2MLF0-F1
#
_cell.length_a   1.000
_cell.length_b   1.000
_cell.length_c   1.000
_cell.angle_alpha   90.00
_cell.angle_beta   90.00
_cell.angle_gamma   90.00
#
_symmetry.space_group_name_H-M   'P 1'
#
loop_
_entity.id
_entity.type
_entity.pdbx_description
1 polymer ?
#
loop_
_entity_poly.entity_id
_entity_poly.type
_entity_poly.pdbx_seq_one_letter_code
_entity_poly.pdbx_strand_id
1 'polypeptide(L)'
;MDNFILTDPEMNIMRPTYNSLHDPHLFNYFHRKDMQEQLKKNGYITGEKQVKCSLKEYKTHHRYLEHIKLHADRSTGQAQRARMREFLEQQQKGLISKDLTLADIREELLEEGAARLYHIILKNQELQRKRKGGSEEFSVEALLSWKLEERARLQRIEREVRHEWNREQQLREAREKRERQRLALMERKNTLQQMKLIEEVKKSEESALKELTKKKEGTELSKEVDEHHDFVILEPISKHPRCVMVV
;
A
#
# COMPACT_ATOMS: atom_id res chain seq x y z
N MET A 1 -1.49 40.66 -11.30
CA MET A 1 -1.04 39.35 -10.79
C MET A 1 -2.23 38.43 -10.87
N ASP A 2 -2.12 37.39 -11.68
CA ASP A 2 -3.23 36.50 -12.04
C ASP A 2 -3.66 35.67 -10.82
N ASN A 3 -4.97 35.61 -10.56
CA ASN A 3 -5.54 34.72 -9.55
C ASN A 3 -5.33 33.27 -10.01
N PHE A 4 -4.26 32.65 -9.54
CA PHE A 4 -3.95 31.24 -9.76
C PHE A 4 -4.96 30.37 -9.00
N ILE A 5 -5.89 29.76 -9.74
CA ILE A 5 -6.86 28.82 -9.17
C ILE A 5 -6.18 27.44 -9.15
N LEU A 6 -5.76 26.96 -7.98
CA LEU A 6 -5.09 25.65 -7.84
C LEU A 6 -5.90 24.46 -8.39
N THR A 7 -7.22 24.61 -8.52
CA THR A 7 -8.13 23.59 -9.05
C THR A 7 -8.26 23.58 -10.58
N ASP A 8 -7.73 24.59 -11.28
CA ASP A 8 -7.69 24.66 -12.75
C ASP A 8 -6.38 25.35 -13.23
N PRO A 9 -5.22 24.66 -13.12
CA PRO A 9 -3.90 25.24 -13.42
C PRO A 9 -3.76 25.73 -14.86
N GLU A 10 -4.46 25.07 -15.78
CA GLU A 10 -4.47 25.37 -17.21
C GLU A 10 -5.60 26.34 -17.62
N MET A 11 -6.41 26.81 -16.65
CA MET A 11 -7.54 27.73 -16.86
C MET A 11 -8.52 27.26 -17.96
N ASN A 12 -8.69 25.95 -18.10
CA ASN A 12 -9.50 25.35 -19.16
C ASN A 12 -11.00 25.58 -18.95
N ILE A 13 -11.44 25.81 -17.71
CA ILE A 13 -12.86 25.88 -17.33
C ILE A 13 -13.36 27.33 -17.37
N MET A 14 -12.52 28.29 -16.97
CA MET A 14 -12.79 29.72 -17.01
C MET A 14 -11.59 30.45 -17.59
N ARG A 15 -11.74 31.02 -18.80
CA ARG A 15 -10.76 31.99 -19.31
C ARG A 15 -10.94 33.31 -18.55
N PRO A 16 -9.89 33.86 -17.91
CA PRO A 16 -10.01 35.07 -17.12
C PRO A 16 -10.07 36.29 -18.04
N THR A 17 -11.24 36.66 -18.53
CA THR A 17 -11.45 38.07 -18.86
C THR A 17 -11.69 38.78 -17.54
N TYR A 18 -10.65 39.41 -16.99
CA TYR A 18 -10.75 40.14 -15.74
C TYR A 18 -11.84 41.20 -15.85
N ASN A 19 -12.83 41.12 -14.96
CA ASN A 19 -13.86 42.13 -14.80
C ASN A 19 -13.74 42.71 -13.40
N SER A 20 -13.31 43.97 -13.32
CA SER A 20 -13.11 44.68 -12.06
C SER A 20 -14.38 44.76 -11.20
N LEU A 21 -15.57 44.74 -11.81
CA LEU A 21 -16.85 44.77 -11.09
C LEU A 21 -17.13 43.48 -10.28
N HIS A 22 -16.45 42.37 -10.62
CA HIS A 22 -16.56 41.11 -9.89
C HIS A 22 -15.46 40.94 -8.83
N ASP A 23 -14.54 41.89 -8.71
CA ASP A 23 -13.41 41.82 -7.78
C ASP A 23 -13.84 42.16 -6.35
N PRO A 24 -13.74 41.22 -5.38
CA PRO A 24 -14.08 41.48 -3.99
C PRO A 24 -13.24 42.59 -3.34
N HIS A 25 -12.01 42.82 -3.80
CA HIS A 25 -11.14 43.85 -3.25
C HIS A 25 -11.52 45.26 -3.72
N LEU A 26 -12.13 45.37 -4.90
CA LEU A 26 -12.68 46.62 -5.42
C LEU A 26 -14.12 46.87 -4.96
N PHE A 27 -14.71 45.97 -4.17
CA PHE A 27 -16.07 46.07 -3.67
C PHE A 27 -16.33 47.43 -3.00
N ASN A 28 -15.45 47.85 -2.08
CA ASN A 28 -15.59 49.12 -1.36
C ASN A 28 -15.49 50.34 -2.29
N TYR A 29 -14.65 50.26 -3.31
CA TYR A 29 -14.48 51.33 -4.29
C TYR A 29 -15.77 51.51 -5.12
N PHE A 30 -16.33 50.42 -5.64
CA PHE A 30 -17.58 50.45 -6.40
C PHE A 30 -18.84 50.61 -5.53
N HIS A 31 -18.72 50.50 -4.19
CA HIS A 31 -19.83 50.72 -3.26
C HIS A 31 -20.05 52.18 -2.87
N ARG A 32 -19.13 53.08 -3.24
CA ARG A 32 -19.33 54.52 -3.04
C ARG A 32 -20.51 55.03 -3.87
N LYS A 33 -21.28 55.97 -3.32
CA LYS A 33 -22.54 56.44 -3.92
C LYS A 33 -22.34 57.03 -5.33
N ASP A 34 -21.31 57.84 -5.50
CA ASP A 34 -20.90 58.44 -6.77
C ASP A 34 -20.60 57.39 -7.85
N MET A 35 -19.80 56.39 -7.50
CA MET A 35 -19.46 55.29 -8.40
C MET A 35 -20.67 54.44 -8.77
N GLN A 36 -21.57 54.17 -7.82
CA GLN A 36 -22.80 53.42 -8.08
C GLN A 36 -23.74 54.17 -9.04
N GLU A 37 -23.89 55.48 -8.87
CA GLU A 37 -24.71 56.30 -9.77
C GLU A 37 -24.15 56.29 -11.20
N GLN A 38 -22.83 56.41 -11.35
CA GLN A 38 -22.16 56.34 -12.64
C GLN A 38 -22.29 54.95 -13.30
N LEU A 39 -22.10 53.87 -12.54
CA LEU A 39 -22.25 52.50 -13.04
C LEU A 39 -23.70 52.19 -13.44
N LYS A 40 -24.68 52.73 -12.70
CA LYS A 40 -26.11 52.58 -13.03
C LYS A 40 -26.46 53.36 -14.29
N LYS A 41 -25.99 54.60 -14.43
CA LYS A 41 -26.18 55.43 -15.62
C LYS A 41 -25.60 54.79 -16.88
N ASN A 42 -24.41 54.19 -16.75
CA ASN A 42 -23.74 53.50 -17.85
C ASN A 42 -24.25 52.07 -18.09
N GLY A 43 -25.20 51.59 -17.28
CA GLY A 43 -25.89 50.32 -17.50
C GLY A 43 -25.12 49.06 -17.08
N TYR A 44 -24.00 49.18 -16.35
CA TYR A 44 -23.19 48.05 -15.86
C TYR A 44 -23.82 47.32 -14.67
N ILE A 45 -24.64 48.02 -13.89
CA ILE A 45 -25.34 47.46 -12.72
C ILE A 45 -26.86 47.63 -12.84
N THR A 46 -27.62 46.76 -12.17
CA THR A 46 -29.07 46.84 -12.06
C THR A 46 -29.50 47.88 -11.01
N GLY A 47 -30.81 48.19 -10.96
CA GLY A 47 -31.36 49.05 -9.91
C GLY A 47 -31.12 48.53 -8.49
N GLU A 48 -30.96 47.21 -8.36
CA GLU A 48 -30.66 46.48 -7.12
C GLU A 48 -29.15 46.39 -6.83
N LYS A 49 -28.32 47.18 -7.54
CA LYS A 49 -26.86 47.22 -7.39
C LYS A 49 -26.16 45.89 -7.73
N GLN A 50 -26.81 45.02 -8.49
CA GLN A 50 -26.21 43.79 -8.98
C GLN A 50 -25.45 44.05 -10.28
N VAL A 51 -24.29 43.43 -10.45
CA VAL A 51 -23.51 43.54 -11.70
C VAL A 51 -24.24 42.79 -12.80
N LYS A 52 -24.45 43.45 -13.95
CA LYS A 52 -24.99 42.77 -15.13
C LYS A 52 -23.91 41.88 -15.72
N CYS A 53 -24.27 40.64 -16.00
CA CYS A 53 -23.43 39.69 -16.73
C CYS A 53 -24.13 39.26 -18.02
N SER A 54 -23.33 38.87 -19.01
CA SER A 54 -23.81 38.21 -20.21
C SER A 54 -24.25 36.76 -19.88
N LEU A 55 -25.14 36.21 -20.70
CA LEU A 55 -25.55 34.81 -20.58
C LEU A 55 -24.36 33.84 -20.66
N LYS A 56 -23.34 34.21 -21.44
CA LYS A 56 -22.11 33.41 -21.60
C LYS A 56 -21.30 33.39 -20.31
N GLU A 57 -21.10 34.54 -19.67
CA GLU A 57 -20.40 34.64 -18.38
C GLU A 57 -21.14 33.86 -17.29
N TYR A 58 -22.46 34.03 -17.21
CA TYR A 58 -23.29 33.28 -16.25
C TYR A 58 -23.15 31.77 -16.41
N LYS A 59 -23.28 31.24 -17.63
CA LYS A 59 -23.14 29.80 -17.91
C LYS A 59 -21.72 29.27 -17.65
N THR A 60 -20.70 30.09 -17.83
CA THR A 60 -19.31 29.68 -17.61
C THR A 60 -19.02 29.63 -16.12
N HIS A 61 -19.47 30.64 -15.37
CA HIS A 61 -19.40 30.65 -13.91
C HIS A 61 -20.18 29.47 -13.28
N HIS A 62 -21.39 29.17 -13.78
CA HIS A 62 -22.17 28.04 -13.28
C HIS A 62 -21.43 26.70 -13.48
N ARG A 63 -20.89 26.46 -14.68
CA ARG A 63 -20.08 25.26 -14.98
C ARG A 63 -18.85 25.17 -14.09
N TYR A 64 -18.21 26.31 -13.81
CA TYR A 64 -17.07 26.37 -12.89
C TYR A 64 -17.47 25.96 -11.46
N LEU A 65 -18.58 26.49 -10.94
CA LEU A 65 -19.09 26.10 -9.61
C LEU A 65 -19.44 24.61 -9.55
N GLU A 66 -20.09 24.07 -10.59
CA GLU A 66 -20.36 22.64 -10.69
C GLU A 66 -19.07 21.82 -10.67
N HIS A 67 -18.05 22.25 -11.42
CA HIS A 67 -16.77 21.57 -11.43
C HIS A 67 -16.08 21.58 -10.06
N ILE A 68 -16.06 22.72 -9.36
CA ILE A 68 -15.52 22.80 -8.00
C ILE A 68 -16.26 21.83 -7.06
N LYS A 69 -17.60 21.83 -7.12
CA LYS A 69 -18.42 20.94 -6.31
C LYS A 69 -18.08 19.48 -6.58
N LEU A 70 -18.04 19.08 -7.86
CA LEU A 70 -17.68 17.71 -8.25
C LEU A 70 -16.27 17.31 -7.78
N HIS A 71 -15.31 18.23 -7.86
CA HIS A 71 -13.94 17.99 -7.38
C HIS A 71 -13.90 17.82 -5.86
N ALA A 72 -14.58 18.70 -5.12
CA ALA A 72 -14.71 18.60 -3.67
C ALA A 72 -15.38 17.28 -3.25
N ASP A 73 -16.46 16.88 -3.94
CA ASP A 73 -17.15 15.62 -3.69
C ASP A 73 -16.24 14.42 -3.93
N ARG A 74 -15.51 14.39 -5.06
CA ARG A 74 -14.54 13.33 -5.38
C ARG A 74 -13.43 13.23 -4.34
N SER A 75 -12.79 14.35 -4.01
CA SER A 75 -11.70 14.39 -3.03
C SER A 75 -12.16 13.93 -1.64
N THR A 76 -13.35 14.36 -1.20
CA THR A 76 -13.95 13.92 0.07
C THR A 76 -14.19 12.41 0.07
N GLY A 77 -14.76 11.87 -1.02
CA GLY A 77 -14.99 10.44 -1.15
C GLY A 77 -13.71 9.61 -1.16
N GLN A 78 -12.66 10.12 -1.81
CA GLN A 78 -11.34 9.48 -1.79
C GLN A 78 -10.73 9.47 -0.38
N ALA A 79 -10.82 10.59 0.35
CA ALA A 79 -10.33 10.68 1.73
C ALA A 79 -11.07 9.73 2.68
N GLN A 80 -12.41 9.69 2.60
CA GLN A 80 -13.24 8.77 3.38
C GLN A 80 -12.88 7.30 3.10
N ARG A 81 -12.72 6.96 1.82
CA ARG A 81 -12.30 5.61 1.39
C ARG A 81 -10.90 5.26 1.88
N ALA A 82 -9.97 6.20 1.83
CA ALA A 82 -8.61 6.02 2.35
C ALA A 82 -8.63 5.76 3.87
N ARG A 83 -9.40 6.54 4.64
CA ARG A 83 -9.52 6.35 6.09
C ARG A 83 -10.09 4.97 6.45
N MET A 84 -11.13 4.52 5.74
CA MET A 84 -11.69 3.17 5.95
C MET A 84 -10.69 2.06 5.62
N ARG A 85 -9.84 2.23 4.59
CA ARG A 85 -8.78 1.27 4.27
C ARG A 85 -7.68 1.26 5.33
N GLU A 86 -7.23 2.45 5.74
CA GLU A 86 -6.22 2.59 6.77
C GLU A 86 -6.66 1.92 8.08
N PHE A 87 -7.93 2.06 8.45
CA PHE A 87 -8.51 1.33 9.58
C PHE A 87 -8.32 -0.19 9.47
N LEU A 88 -8.62 -0.79 8.32
CA LEU A 88 -8.46 -2.24 8.11
C LEU A 88 -6.99 -2.66 8.17
N GLU A 89 -6.08 -1.84 7.63
CA GLU A 89 -4.64 -2.10 7.72
C GLU A 89 -4.13 -2.03 9.17
N GLN A 90 -4.58 -1.04 9.94
CA GLN A 90 -4.22 -0.90 11.35
C GLN A 90 -4.80 -2.03 12.20
N GLN A 91 -6.03 -2.49 11.89
CA GLN A 91 -6.64 -3.66 12.52
C GLN A 91 -5.86 -4.94 12.19
N GLN A 92 -5.39 -5.13 10.94
CA GLN A 92 -4.54 -6.26 10.58
C GLN A 92 -3.19 -6.24 11.32
N LYS A 93 -2.62 -5.05 11.55
CA LYS A 93 -1.38 -4.86 12.33
C LYS A 93 -1.57 -5.06 13.84
N GLY A 94 -2.80 -5.23 14.31
CA GLY A 94 -3.13 -5.36 15.74
C GLY A 94 -3.05 -4.05 16.52
N LEU A 95 -3.03 -2.91 15.84
CA LEU A 95 -3.01 -1.58 16.48
C LEU A 95 -4.40 -1.13 16.96
N ILE A 96 -5.46 -1.71 16.38
CA ILE A 96 -6.86 -1.42 16.70
C ILE A 96 -7.53 -2.69 17.21
N SER A 97 -8.45 -2.54 18.16
CA SER A 97 -9.28 -3.66 18.66
C SER A 97 -10.08 -4.33 17.53
N LYS A 98 -10.32 -5.64 17.68
CA LYS A 98 -11.16 -6.41 16.76
C LYS A 98 -12.66 -6.12 16.92
N ASP A 99 -13.05 -5.49 18.03
CA ASP A 99 -14.44 -5.15 18.32
C ASP A 99 -14.91 -3.94 17.51
N LEU A 100 -13.98 -3.06 17.09
CA LEU A 100 -14.30 -1.96 16.19
C LEU A 100 -14.50 -2.50 14.77
N THR A 101 -15.51 -1.96 14.10
CA THR A 101 -15.92 -2.33 12.77
C THR A 101 -15.90 -1.14 11.82
N LEU A 102 -15.98 -1.40 10.52
CA LEU A 102 -16.16 -0.36 9.51
C LEU A 102 -17.45 0.45 9.71
N ALA A 103 -18.45 -0.11 10.39
CA ALA A 103 -19.67 0.60 10.73
C ALA A 103 -19.38 1.74 11.71
N ASP A 104 -18.48 1.53 12.67
CA ASP A 104 -18.11 2.56 13.66
C ASP A 104 -17.38 3.72 12.98
N ILE A 105 -16.43 3.42 12.10
CA ILE A 105 -15.72 4.42 11.28
C ILE A 105 -16.68 5.18 10.35
N ARG A 106 -17.71 4.50 9.82
CA ARG A 106 -18.75 5.17 9.03
C ARG A 106 -19.52 6.17 9.87
N GLU A 107 -19.93 5.82 11.08
CA GLU A 107 -20.66 6.73 11.96
C GLU A 107 -19.78 7.93 12.38
N GLU A 108 -18.50 7.69 12.70
CA GLU A 108 -17.53 8.75 12.99
C GLU A 108 -17.39 9.73 11.82
N LEU A 109 -17.20 9.22 10.59
CA LEU A 109 -17.12 10.06 9.38
C LEU A 109 -18.40 10.86 9.12
N LEU A 110 -19.57 10.28 9.42
CA LEU A 110 -20.86 10.93 9.29
C LEU A 110 -21.01 12.09 10.28
N GLU A 111 -20.60 11.88 11.54
CA GLU A 111 -20.62 12.91 12.59
C GLU A 111 -19.67 14.05 12.28
N GLU A 112 -18.44 13.75 11.86
CA GLU A 112 -17.48 14.78 11.44
C GLU A 112 -18.00 15.63 10.29
N GLY A 113 -18.64 15.01 9.29
CA GLY A 113 -19.23 15.74 8.18
C GLY A 113 -20.42 16.60 8.60
N ALA A 114 -21.27 16.10 9.50
CA ALA A 114 -22.36 16.88 10.07
C ALA A 114 -21.85 18.10 10.85
N ALA A 115 -20.77 17.95 11.63
CA ALA A 115 -20.14 19.05 12.35
C ALA A 115 -19.57 20.12 11.39
N ARG A 116 -18.92 19.70 10.29
CA ARG A 116 -18.42 20.62 9.26
C ARG A 116 -19.56 21.39 8.60
N LEU A 117 -20.65 20.73 8.26
CA LEU A 117 -21.82 21.41 7.70
C LEU A 117 -22.44 22.39 8.66
N TYR A 118 -22.60 22.00 9.92
CA TYR A 118 -23.12 22.88 10.96
C TYR A 118 -22.29 24.17 11.05
N HIS A 119 -20.96 24.03 11.04
CA HIS A 119 -20.05 25.19 11.03
C HIS A 119 -20.22 26.08 9.78
N ILE A 120 -20.33 25.50 8.58
CA ILE A 120 -20.56 26.25 7.33
C ILE A 120 -21.89 27.03 7.41
N ILE A 121 -22.94 26.38 7.91
CA ILE A 121 -24.27 26.97 8.05
C ILE A 121 -24.25 28.15 9.02
N LEU A 122 -23.64 27.98 10.20
CA LEU A 122 -23.50 29.06 11.18
C LEU A 122 -22.76 30.27 10.60
N LYS A 123 -21.64 30.02 9.91
CA LYS A 123 -20.87 31.07 9.24
C LYS A 123 -21.70 31.80 8.17
N ASN A 124 -22.50 31.07 7.40
CA ASN A 124 -23.38 31.66 6.40
C ASN A 124 -24.47 32.52 7.05
N GLN A 125 -25.08 32.06 8.15
CA GLN A 125 -26.06 32.85 8.90
C GLN A 125 -25.46 34.15 9.46
N GLU A 126 -24.24 34.10 10.00
CA GLU A 126 -23.53 35.32 10.43
C GLU A 126 -23.31 36.30 9.27
N LEU A 127 -22.93 35.80 8.09
CA LEU A 127 -22.77 36.63 6.89
C LEU A 127 -24.10 37.25 6.43
N GLN A 128 -25.21 36.49 6.51
CA GLN A 128 -26.54 37.00 6.17
C GLN A 128 -27.01 38.08 7.15
N ARG A 129 -26.83 37.87 8.47
CA ARG A 129 -27.11 38.87 9.51
C ARG A 129 -26.35 40.18 9.25
N LYS A 130 -25.09 40.09 8.83
CA LYS A 130 -24.27 41.27 8.45
C LYS A 130 -24.73 41.95 7.16
N ARG A 131 -25.41 41.23 6.25
CA ARG A 131 -25.77 41.73 4.90
C ARG A 131 -27.13 42.42 4.80
N LYS A 132 -28.11 42.05 5.63
CA LYS A 132 -29.38 42.76 5.96
C LYS A 132 -30.42 41.72 6.39
N GLY A 133 -30.94 41.82 7.62
CA GLY A 133 -32.31 41.45 8.03
C GLY A 133 -32.89 40.08 7.65
N GLY A 134 -32.09 39.11 7.23
CA GLY A 134 -32.57 37.79 6.81
C GLY A 134 -32.74 36.85 7.99
N SER A 135 -33.98 36.66 8.43
CA SER A 135 -34.43 35.54 9.25
C SER A 135 -34.67 34.33 8.34
N GLU A 136 -33.60 33.71 7.85
CA GLU A 136 -33.69 32.40 7.22
C GLU A 136 -33.38 31.36 8.29
N GLU A 137 -34.45 30.77 8.84
CA GLU A 137 -34.35 29.78 9.90
C GLU A 137 -33.65 28.52 9.38
N PHE A 138 -32.79 27.99 10.24
CA PHE A 138 -32.15 26.71 10.09
C PHE A 138 -33.16 25.63 9.72
N SER A 139 -33.04 25.05 8.52
CA SER A 139 -33.81 23.87 8.17
C SER A 139 -33.12 22.65 8.78
N VAL A 140 -33.61 22.21 9.95
CA VAL A 140 -33.28 20.89 10.55
C VAL A 140 -33.41 19.79 9.50
N GLU A 141 -34.40 19.92 8.61
CA GLU A 141 -34.67 19.02 7.50
C GLU A 141 -33.51 18.94 6.49
N ALA A 142 -32.84 20.06 6.18
CA ALA A 142 -31.66 20.04 5.31
C ALA A 142 -30.48 19.25 5.92
N LEU A 143 -30.26 19.37 7.23
CA LEU A 143 -29.22 18.61 7.94
C LEU A 143 -29.58 17.12 7.99
N LEU A 144 -30.84 16.79 8.25
CA LEU A 144 -31.34 15.41 8.24
C LEU A 144 -31.21 14.78 6.85
N SER A 145 -31.64 15.49 5.81
CA SER A 145 -31.52 15.05 4.42
C SER A 145 -30.07 14.75 4.06
N TRP A 146 -29.15 15.68 4.38
CA TRP A 146 -27.73 15.46 4.15
C TRP A 146 -27.20 14.25 4.92
N LYS A 147 -27.57 14.06 6.19
CA LYS A 147 -27.13 12.90 6.97
C LYS A 147 -27.58 11.58 6.33
N LEU A 148 -28.80 11.54 5.79
CA LEU A 148 -29.32 10.35 5.10
C LEU A 148 -28.55 10.06 3.81
N GLU A 149 -28.34 11.08 2.97
CA GLU A 149 -27.59 10.97 1.72
C GLU A 149 -26.13 10.55 1.97
N GLU A 150 -25.47 11.21 2.92
CA GLU A 150 -24.07 10.92 3.23
C GLU A 150 -23.91 9.54 3.86
N ARG A 151 -24.84 9.09 4.71
CA ARG A 151 -24.81 7.73 5.25
C ARG A 151 -24.95 6.69 4.15
N ALA A 152 -25.89 6.87 3.21
CA ALA A 152 -26.06 5.97 2.07
C ALA A 152 -24.81 5.94 1.18
N ARG A 153 -24.15 7.08 0.99
CA ARG A 153 -22.88 7.19 0.29
C ARG A 153 -21.76 6.43 1.02
N LEU A 154 -21.58 6.66 2.32
CA LEU A 154 -20.55 5.98 3.11
C LEU A 154 -20.79 4.46 3.18
N GLN A 155 -22.03 4.00 3.24
CA GLN A 155 -22.37 2.57 3.15
C GLN A 155 -21.96 1.94 1.80
N ARG A 156 -22.02 2.71 0.71
CA ARG A 156 -21.52 2.25 -0.60
C ARG A 156 -20.00 2.13 -0.58
N ILE A 157 -19.31 3.15 -0.09
CA ILE A 157 -17.84 3.16 0.05
C ILE A 157 -17.39 2.01 0.96
N GLU A 158 -18.06 1.79 2.09
CA GLU A 158 -17.76 0.69 3.01
C GLU A 158 -17.82 -0.67 2.31
N ARG A 159 -18.88 -0.94 1.54
CA ARG A 159 -19.02 -2.20 0.79
C ARG A 159 -17.89 -2.36 -0.23
N GLU A 160 -17.58 -1.30 -0.97
CA GLU A 160 -16.48 -1.31 -1.95
C GLU A 160 -15.13 -1.62 -1.27
N VAL A 161 -14.82 -0.93 -0.18
CA VAL A 161 -13.60 -1.14 0.61
C VAL A 161 -13.53 -2.57 1.14
N ARG A 162 -14.62 -3.08 1.71
CA ARG A 162 -14.69 -4.47 2.21
C ARG A 162 -14.44 -5.49 1.10
N HIS A 163 -15.06 -5.29 -0.07
CA HIS A 163 -14.86 -6.19 -1.21
C HIS A 163 -13.43 -6.14 -1.74
N GLU A 164 -12.84 -4.96 -1.86
CA GLU A 164 -11.44 -4.79 -2.27
C GLU A 164 -10.47 -5.45 -1.30
N TRP A 165 -10.64 -5.18 -0.01
CA TRP A 165 -9.83 -5.75 1.05
C TRP A 165 -9.85 -7.28 1.02
N ASN A 166 -11.04 -7.88 0.94
CA ASN A 166 -11.17 -9.33 0.89
C ASN A 166 -10.48 -9.94 -0.33
N ARG A 167 -10.59 -9.29 -1.51
CA ARG A 167 -9.88 -9.74 -2.71
C ARG A 167 -8.37 -9.67 -2.55
N GLU A 168 -7.87 -8.59 -1.96
CA GLU A 168 -6.43 -8.41 -1.71
C GLU A 168 -5.89 -9.46 -0.74
N GLN A 169 -6.61 -9.78 0.35
CA GLN A 169 -6.22 -10.83 1.29
C GLN A 169 -6.21 -12.20 0.61
N GLN A 170 -7.24 -12.55 -0.16
CA GLN A 170 -7.27 -13.81 -0.91
C GLN A 170 -6.11 -13.95 -1.89
N LEU A 171 -5.76 -12.87 -2.60
CA LEU A 171 -4.62 -12.86 -3.51
C LEU A 171 -3.30 -13.01 -2.76
N ARG A 172 -3.16 -12.38 -1.58
CA ARG A 172 -1.99 -12.51 -0.72
C ARG A 172 -1.81 -13.95 -0.25
N GLU A 173 -2.86 -14.56 0.30
CA GLU A 173 -2.85 -15.96 0.74
C GLU A 173 -2.54 -16.93 -0.40
N ALA A 174 -3.12 -16.72 -1.59
CA ALA A 174 -2.84 -17.55 -2.76
C ALA A 174 -1.38 -17.45 -3.22
N ARG A 175 -0.78 -16.25 -3.17
CA ARG A 175 0.64 -16.04 -3.47
C ARG A 175 1.54 -16.73 -2.45
N GLU A 176 1.26 -16.54 -1.17
CA GLU A 176 2.02 -17.20 -0.09
C GLU A 176 1.94 -18.73 -0.18
N LYS A 177 0.76 -19.28 -0.50
CA LYS A 177 0.60 -20.72 -0.68
C LYS A 177 1.43 -21.26 -1.85
N ARG A 178 1.47 -20.54 -2.98
CA ARG A 178 2.30 -20.90 -4.15
C ARG A 178 3.79 -20.87 -3.82
N GLU A 179 4.24 -19.82 -3.11
CA GLU A 179 5.64 -19.72 -2.68
C GLU A 179 6.01 -20.83 -1.69
N ARG A 180 5.15 -21.16 -0.72
CA ARG A 180 5.36 -22.30 0.18
C ARG A 180 5.48 -23.63 -0.57
N GLN A 181 4.60 -23.86 -1.55
CA GLN A 181 4.66 -25.07 -2.39
C GLN A 181 5.96 -25.13 -3.21
N ARG A 182 6.40 -24.00 -3.76
CA ARG A 182 7.64 -23.90 -4.53
C ARG A 182 8.86 -24.20 -3.65
N LEU A 183 8.92 -23.62 -2.45
CA LEU A 183 10.01 -23.86 -1.48
C LEU A 183 10.05 -25.33 -1.06
N ALA A 184 8.90 -25.93 -0.74
CA ALA A 184 8.82 -27.35 -0.37
C ALA A 184 9.28 -28.28 -1.51
N LEU A 185 8.97 -27.95 -2.77
CA LEU A 185 9.40 -28.72 -3.92
C LEU A 185 10.92 -28.60 -4.13
N MET A 186 11.48 -27.40 -3.97
CA MET A 186 12.93 -27.18 -4.03
C MET A 186 13.67 -27.93 -2.92
N GLU A 187 13.17 -27.88 -1.69
CA GLU A 187 13.72 -28.60 -0.56
C GLU A 187 13.71 -30.11 -0.80
N ARG A 188 12.59 -30.66 -1.31
CA ARG A 188 12.51 -32.08 -1.69
C ARG A 188 13.48 -32.46 -2.81
N LYS A 189 13.72 -31.56 -3.77
CA LYS A 189 14.72 -31.80 -4.83
C LYS A 189 16.14 -31.82 -4.26
N ASN A 190 16.45 -30.90 -3.36
CA ASN A 190 17.76 -30.81 -2.70
C ASN A 190 18.05 -32.05 -1.86
N THR A 191 17.08 -32.53 -1.08
CA THR A 191 17.25 -33.75 -0.26
C THR A 191 17.49 -34.97 -1.13
N LEU A 192 16.76 -35.13 -2.23
CA LEU A 192 16.99 -36.21 -3.19
C LEU A 192 18.39 -36.16 -3.81
N GLN A 193 18.91 -34.97 -4.13
CA GLN A 193 20.28 -34.82 -4.63
C GLN A 193 21.32 -35.19 -3.57
N GLN A 194 21.12 -34.76 -2.31
CA GLN A 194 22.00 -35.14 -1.21
C GLN A 194 22.00 -36.66 -0.98
N MET A 195 20.84 -37.31 -1.02
CA MET A 195 20.75 -38.77 -0.91
C MET A 195 21.52 -39.49 -2.01
N LYS A 196 21.42 -39.02 -3.27
CA LYS A 196 22.18 -39.59 -4.39
C LYS A 196 23.69 -39.45 -4.20
N LEU A 197 24.16 -38.28 -3.77
CA LEU A 197 25.58 -38.05 -3.47
C LEU A 197 26.08 -38.98 -2.35
N ILE A 198 25.29 -39.14 -1.28
CA ILE A 198 25.63 -40.06 -0.18
C ILE A 198 25.70 -41.51 -0.68
N GLU A 199 24.77 -41.92 -1.55
CA GLU A 199 24.75 -43.25 -2.13
C GLU A 199 25.97 -43.51 -3.03
N GLU A 200 26.37 -42.52 -3.83
CA GLU A 200 27.59 -42.58 -4.65
C GLU A 200 28.85 -42.67 -3.81
N VAL A 201 28.96 -41.88 -2.74
CA VAL A 201 30.07 -41.96 -1.78
C VAL A 201 30.14 -43.35 -1.16
N LYS A 202 29.02 -43.89 -0.66
CA LYS A 202 28.97 -45.25 -0.09
C LYS A 202 29.41 -46.33 -1.09
N LYS A 203 28.96 -46.25 -2.34
CA LYS A 203 29.39 -47.18 -3.40
C LYS A 203 30.89 -47.07 -3.66
N SER A 204 31.44 -45.85 -3.67
CA SER A 204 32.88 -45.62 -3.85
C SER A 204 33.70 -46.17 -2.68
N GLU A 205 33.24 -45.97 -1.43
CA GLU A 205 33.85 -46.51 -0.22
C GLU A 205 33.85 -48.04 -0.23
N GLU A 206 32.72 -48.66 -0.57
CA GLU A 206 32.60 -50.12 -0.70
C GLU A 206 33.53 -50.67 -1.79
N SER A 207 33.66 -49.98 -2.93
CA SER A 207 34.61 -50.39 -3.98
C SER A 207 36.06 -50.26 -3.53
N ALA A 208 36.41 -49.20 -2.79
CA ALA A 208 37.75 -49.01 -2.24
C ALA A 208 38.08 -50.06 -1.17
N LEU A 209 37.13 -50.41 -0.31
CA LEU A 209 37.28 -51.48 0.68
C LEU A 209 37.56 -52.83 -0.01
N LYS A 210 36.80 -53.16 -1.06
CA LYS A 210 36.97 -54.41 -1.83
C LYS A 210 38.32 -54.46 -2.56
N GLU A 211 38.86 -53.33 -3.02
CA GLU A 211 40.21 -53.29 -3.59
C GLU A 211 41.30 -53.47 -2.51
N LEU A 212 41.12 -52.87 -1.33
CA LEU A 212 42.05 -53.02 -0.21
C LEU A 212 42.09 -54.46 0.31
N THR A 213 40.96 -55.15 0.38
CA THR A 213 40.92 -56.57 0.78
C THR A 213 41.61 -57.47 -0.24
N LYS A 214 41.37 -57.24 -1.54
CA LYS A 214 42.07 -57.97 -2.62
C LYS A 214 43.59 -57.74 -2.61
N LYS A 215 44.04 -56.51 -2.31
CA LYS A 215 45.47 -56.21 -2.16
C LYS A 215 46.07 -56.92 -0.95
N LYS A 216 45.35 -56.99 0.18
CA LYS A 216 45.79 -57.72 1.37
C LYS A 216 45.94 -59.23 1.11
N GLU A 217 44.96 -59.85 0.47
CA GLU A 217 45.00 -61.27 0.06
C GLU A 217 46.18 -61.56 -0.90
N GLY A 218 46.49 -60.64 -1.82
CA GLY A 218 47.67 -60.75 -2.69
C GLY A 218 49.03 -60.63 -1.96
N THR A 219 49.11 -59.83 -0.90
CA THR A 219 50.30 -59.75 -0.02
C THR A 219 50.44 -60.90 0.97
N GLU A 220 49.34 -61.58 1.36
CA GLU A 220 49.39 -62.78 2.21
C GLU A 220 49.83 -64.01 1.39
N LEU A 221 49.38 -64.14 0.13
CA LEU A 221 49.89 -65.16 -0.81
C LEU A 221 51.37 -64.98 -1.18
N SER A 222 51.93 -63.77 -1.02
CA SER A 222 53.37 -63.52 -1.23
C SER A 222 54.20 -63.78 0.03
N LYS A 223 53.58 -63.99 1.19
CA LYS A 223 54.27 -64.37 2.44
C LYS A 223 54.23 -65.89 2.71
N GLU A 224 53.30 -66.63 2.09
CA GLU A 224 53.23 -68.10 2.19
C GLU A 224 54.14 -68.84 1.18
N VAL A 225 54.82 -68.15 0.25
CA VAL A 225 55.71 -68.79 -0.74
C VAL A 225 57.19 -68.84 -0.30
N ASP A 226 57.57 -68.17 0.78
CA ASP A 226 58.95 -68.18 1.31
C ASP A 226 59.17 -69.13 2.51
N GLU A 227 58.22 -70.01 2.83
CA GLU A 227 58.38 -71.08 3.83
C GLU A 227 58.19 -72.46 3.18
N HIS A 228 59.08 -72.88 2.28
CA HIS A 228 59.54 -74.28 2.16
C HIS A 228 60.50 -74.47 0.98
N HIS A 229 61.80 -74.28 1.21
CA HIS A 229 62.82 -75.12 0.56
C HIS A 229 63.91 -75.53 1.56
N ASP A 230 63.97 -76.86 1.74
CA ASP A 230 65.08 -77.73 2.12
C ASP A 230 65.68 -77.73 3.54
N PHE A 231 65.34 -78.81 4.26
CA PHE A 231 66.19 -79.42 5.27
C PHE A 231 66.24 -80.95 5.03
N VAL A 232 67.38 -81.45 4.55
CA VAL A 232 67.78 -82.86 4.68
C VAL A 232 69.12 -82.88 5.41
N ILE A 233 69.15 -83.64 6.51
CA ILE A 233 70.24 -83.83 7.46
C ILE A 233 71.31 -84.77 6.87
N LEU A 234 72.61 -84.47 7.07
CA LEU A 234 73.62 -85.44 7.51
C LEU A 234 74.80 -84.71 8.21
N GLU A 235 75.04 -85.09 9.48
CA GLU A 235 76.24 -84.86 10.31
C GLU A 235 77.53 -85.46 9.66
N PRO A 236 78.80 -85.23 10.14
CA PRO A 236 79.18 -85.11 11.56
C PRO A 236 80.48 -84.32 11.91
N ILE A 237 80.83 -84.38 13.22
CA ILE A 237 82.18 -84.30 13.83
C ILE A 237 82.62 -82.97 14.48
N SER A 238 82.78 -83.10 15.81
CA SER A 238 83.64 -82.40 16.78
C SER A 238 84.50 -81.21 16.33
N LYS A 239 84.44 -80.11 17.11
CA LYS A 239 85.51 -79.61 18.00
C LYS A 239 85.15 -78.22 18.56
N HIS A 240 85.16 -78.09 19.89
CA HIS A 240 85.43 -76.84 20.63
C HIS A 240 86.84 -76.28 20.27
N PRO A 241 87.28 -75.04 20.65
CA PRO A 241 86.69 -74.04 21.55
C PRO A 241 86.86 -72.54 21.12
N ARG A 242 86.52 -71.62 22.04
CA ARG A 242 87.00 -70.21 22.25
C ARG A 242 86.22 -69.11 21.52
N CYS A 243 85.59 -68.15 22.24
CA CYS A 243 86.19 -66.92 22.80
C CYS A 243 86.90 -66.10 21.69
N VAL A 244 86.67 -64.81 21.45
CA VAL A 244 86.69 -63.65 22.37
C VAL A 244 85.97 -62.46 21.69
N MET A 245 85.41 -61.57 22.52
CA MET A 245 85.06 -60.16 22.25
C MET A 245 86.06 -59.41 21.36
N VAL A 246 85.64 -58.38 20.63
CA VAL A 246 86.30 -57.05 20.60
C VAL A 246 85.26 -55.99 20.21
N VAL A 247 85.01 -55.10 21.17
CA VAL A 247 84.63 -53.65 21.11
C VAL A 247 83.53 -53.20 20.16
#